data_AF-A0A1G5F800-F1
#
_entry.id   AF-A0A1G5F800-F1
#
_cell.length_a   1.000
_cell.length_b   1.000
_cell.length_c   1.000
_cell.angle_alpha   90.00
_cell.angle_beta   90.00
_cell.angle_gamma   90.00
#
_symmetry.space_group_name_H-M   'P 1'
#
loop_
_entity.id
_entity.type
_entity.pdbx_description
1 polymer ?
#
loop_
_entity_poly.entity_id
_entity_poly.type
_entity_poly.pdbx_seq_one_letter_code
_entity_poly.pdbx_strand_id
1 'polypeptide(L)'
;MSRLRAQHPAEEFAQVEGTHVFLDDDTRLGDVMRGERATLGKSLLDVQRELRIRASYVAAIENCDISAFDAPSFISGYVRSYARYLGMDPDWTFRRFCTESGFQPTHGMAPSASGPKPVRRPSDPAEALANPRALFIPQQQGFFSDVEPRAIGAVLVLVALIAGLAYGGFSLLQEVQRVTLAPGDERPGLVTELDPTQGAGLAGPQIETADPADIARSLPQPEALDRLYRPQILEAPVLTARDGPIASIDPGLLDGALTVEQVIASAGTIAAVPQPVAGPDQVQGPTLPAALADAASVPVTELALGESEPGVRTLAPDAPQLELMATRPAWVRVTSADGTVLLEKTMDAGERFALPKLEEPPRLRTGNSGAVYFAVNGQAYGPAAPGAQVVSNVELSPGSLTERFALADLGADPALAQMVAMVQSPTPAEGQVE
;
A
#
# COMPACT_ATOMS: atom_id res chain seq x y z
N MET A 1 24.09 -14.53 62.15
CA MET A 1 24.83 -13.65 61.22
C MET A 1 25.66 -14.51 60.27
N SER A 2 25.04 -15.15 59.28
CA SER A 2 25.75 -15.78 58.15
C SER A 2 24.73 -16.01 57.04
N ARG A 3 24.64 -15.05 56.11
CA ARG A 3 23.83 -15.23 54.89
C ARG A 3 24.71 -15.95 53.88
N LEU A 4 24.38 -17.21 53.59
CA LEU A 4 24.94 -17.91 52.45
C LEU A 4 24.65 -17.10 51.18
N ARG A 5 25.72 -16.73 50.51
CA ARG A 5 25.76 -16.03 49.24
C ARG A 5 25.38 -17.03 48.15
N ALA A 6 24.20 -16.86 47.55
CA ALA A 6 23.81 -17.62 46.37
C ALA A 6 24.83 -17.37 45.25
N GLN A 7 25.42 -18.46 44.75
CA GLN A 7 26.22 -18.49 43.53
C GLN A 7 25.22 -18.53 42.36
N HIS A 8 25.49 -17.77 41.30
CA HIS A 8 24.67 -17.61 40.07
C HIS A 8 23.41 -16.70 40.12
N PRO A 9 23.54 -15.40 39.78
CA PRO A 9 22.40 -14.51 39.50
C PRO A 9 21.87 -14.63 38.05
N ALA A 10 22.10 -15.76 37.37
CA ALA A 10 21.79 -15.91 35.93
C ALA A 10 20.63 -16.89 35.62
N GLU A 11 20.07 -17.57 36.62
CA GLU A 11 19.00 -18.56 36.41
C GLU A 11 17.60 -18.05 36.80
N GLU A 12 17.50 -16.90 37.47
CA GLU A 12 16.21 -16.35 37.92
C GLU A 12 15.41 -15.65 36.80
N PHE A 13 15.98 -15.50 35.59
CA PHE A 13 15.28 -14.97 34.41
C PHE A 13 14.75 -16.06 33.46
N ALA A 14 14.86 -17.34 33.83
CA ALA A 14 14.41 -18.46 32.99
C ALA A 14 13.03 -19.01 33.37
N GLN A 15 12.33 -18.40 34.33
CA GLN A 15 10.95 -18.73 34.68
C GLN A 15 10.09 -17.47 34.72
N VAL A 16 10.01 -16.76 33.58
CA VAL A 16 8.73 -16.13 33.26
C VAL A 16 7.96 -17.22 32.54
N GLU A 17 7.15 -17.91 33.32
CA GLU A 17 6.06 -18.76 32.84
C GLU A 17 5.42 -18.03 31.67
N GLY A 18 5.67 -18.55 30.46
CA GLY A 18 4.96 -18.09 29.29
C GLY A 18 3.50 -18.33 29.60
N THR A 19 2.75 -17.27 29.81
CA THR A 19 1.32 -17.27 29.59
C THR A 19 1.19 -17.61 28.10
N HIS A 20 1.22 -18.91 27.80
CA HIS A 20 0.71 -19.46 26.57
C HIS A 20 -0.78 -19.11 26.63
N VAL A 21 -1.10 -17.88 26.26
CA VAL A 21 -2.42 -17.53 25.76
C VAL A 21 -2.64 -18.57 24.67
N PHE A 22 -3.56 -19.50 24.93
CA PHE A 22 -3.91 -20.62 24.06
C PHE A 22 -4.40 -20.04 22.73
N LEU A 23 -3.46 -19.71 21.85
CA LEU A 23 -3.70 -19.33 20.49
C LEU A 23 -3.69 -20.64 19.72
N ASP A 24 -4.88 -21.10 19.31
CA ASP A 24 -5.02 -22.15 18.31
C ASP A 24 -4.13 -21.80 17.11
N ASP A 25 -3.43 -22.78 16.51
CA ASP A 25 -2.44 -22.57 15.45
C ASP A 25 -3.01 -21.84 14.20
N ASP A 26 -4.34 -21.80 14.05
CA ASP A 26 -5.08 -21.09 13.01
C ASP A 26 -5.25 -19.58 13.25
N THR A 27 -4.84 -19.07 14.41
CA THR A 27 -4.98 -17.65 14.75
C THR A 27 -3.86 -16.82 14.11
N ARG A 28 -4.24 -15.95 13.16
CA ARG A 28 -3.34 -14.94 12.57
C ARG A 28 -3.02 -13.85 13.59
N LEU A 29 -1.78 -13.38 13.58
CA LEU A 29 -1.31 -12.28 14.43
C LEU A 29 -2.18 -11.03 14.24
N GLY A 30 -2.54 -10.75 12.99
CA GLY A 30 -3.38 -9.64 12.61
C GLY A 30 -4.69 -9.56 13.41
N ASP A 31 -5.38 -10.69 13.54
CA ASP A 31 -6.63 -10.82 14.29
C ASP A 31 -6.43 -10.58 15.78
N VAL A 32 -5.31 -11.06 16.33
CA VAL A 32 -4.96 -10.83 17.73
C VAL A 32 -4.78 -9.33 17.99
N MET A 33 -3.93 -8.66 17.19
CA MET A 33 -3.65 -7.24 17.37
C MET A 33 -4.89 -6.37 17.17
N ARG A 34 -5.75 -6.74 16.21
CA ARG A 34 -7.03 -6.07 15.97
C ARG A 34 -8.00 -6.27 17.14
N GLY A 35 -8.07 -7.47 17.70
CA GLY A 35 -8.85 -7.79 18.89
C GLY A 35 -8.41 -6.99 20.12
N GLU A 36 -7.10 -6.88 20.37
CA GLU A 36 -6.54 -6.07 21.46
C GLU A 36 -6.84 -4.58 21.26
N ARG A 37 -6.72 -4.06 20.03
CA ARG A 37 -7.10 -2.68 19.74
C ARG A 37 -8.59 -2.42 19.98
N ALA A 38 -9.45 -3.35 19.58
CA ALA A 38 -10.89 -3.27 19.81
C ALA A 38 -11.21 -3.29 21.32
N THR A 39 -10.50 -4.12 22.08
CA THR A 39 -10.58 -4.18 23.55
C THR A 39 -10.24 -2.83 24.20
N LEU A 40 -9.26 -2.08 23.67
CA LEU A 40 -8.99 -0.72 24.12
C LEU A 40 -10.03 0.32 23.65
N GLY A 41 -10.98 -0.08 22.79
CA GLY A 41 -11.99 0.80 22.21
C GLY A 41 -11.40 1.84 21.25
N LYS A 42 -10.23 1.58 20.67
CA LYS A 42 -9.49 2.56 19.87
C LYS A 42 -9.72 2.36 18.36
N SER A 43 -10.00 3.46 17.67
CA SER A 43 -9.99 3.47 16.20
C SER A 43 -8.56 3.50 15.66
N LEU A 44 -8.37 3.14 14.39
CA LEU A 44 -7.08 3.29 13.70
C LEU A 44 -6.58 4.74 13.71
N LEU A 45 -7.50 5.72 13.66
CA LEU A 45 -7.17 7.15 13.71
C LEU A 45 -6.67 7.58 15.11
N ASP A 46 -7.20 6.97 16.17
CA ASP A 46 -6.74 7.23 17.53
C ASP A 46 -5.33 6.68 17.73
N VAL A 47 -5.07 5.45 17.26
CA VAL A 47 -3.73 4.85 17.29
C VAL A 47 -2.74 5.71 16.50
N GLN A 48 -3.13 6.26 15.35
CA GLN A 48 -2.30 7.17 14.58
C GLN A 48 -1.93 8.42 15.39
N ARG A 49 -2.89 9.03 16.08
CA ARG A 49 -2.66 10.26 16.86
C ARG A 49 -1.71 10.01 18.03
N GLU A 50 -1.82 8.84 18.67
CA GLU A 50 -1.04 8.48 19.86
C GLU A 50 0.37 7.97 19.50
N LEU A 51 0.50 7.08 18.50
CA LEU A 51 1.80 6.50 18.10
C LEU A 51 2.53 7.29 17.03
N ARG A 52 1.89 8.26 16.38
CA ARG A 52 2.42 8.98 15.22
C ARG A 52 2.82 8.07 14.06
N ILE A 53 2.13 6.93 13.93
CA ILE A 53 2.25 5.98 12.82
C ILE A 53 1.00 6.17 11.94
N ARG A 54 1.15 6.29 10.61
CA ARG A 54 -0.01 6.40 9.70
C ARG A 54 -0.99 5.25 9.93
N ALA A 55 -2.29 5.54 9.98
CA ALA A 55 -3.35 4.56 10.13
C ALA A 55 -3.30 3.48 9.04
N SER A 56 -2.89 3.86 7.82
CA SER A 56 -2.66 2.92 6.72
C SER A 56 -1.59 1.87 7.05
N TYR A 57 -0.52 2.26 7.74
CA TYR A 57 0.52 1.31 8.16
C TYR A 57 0.05 0.45 9.33
N VAL A 58 -0.73 0.98 10.27
CA VAL A 58 -1.32 0.18 11.35
C VAL A 58 -2.25 -0.89 10.79
N ALA A 59 -3.09 -0.53 9.82
CA ALA A 59 -3.92 -1.48 9.08
C ALA A 59 -3.09 -2.51 8.31
N ALA A 60 -1.98 -2.09 7.69
CA ALA A 60 -1.06 -2.99 7.00
C ALA A 60 -0.41 -4.01 7.96
N ILE A 61 -0.05 -3.59 9.19
CA ILE A 61 0.43 -4.50 10.24
C ILE A 61 -0.65 -5.52 10.59
N GLU A 62 -1.90 -5.07 10.80
CA GLU A 62 -3.02 -5.96 11.10
C GLU A 62 -3.38 -6.92 9.95
N ASN A 63 -3.06 -6.57 8.71
CA ASN A 63 -3.28 -7.44 7.55
C ASN A 63 -2.04 -8.25 7.14
N CYS A 64 -0.91 -8.07 7.85
CA CYS A 64 0.39 -8.62 7.47
C CYS A 64 0.83 -8.28 6.02
N ASP A 65 0.44 -7.10 5.52
CA ASP A 65 0.77 -6.63 4.18
C ASP A 65 2.04 -5.77 4.18
N ILE A 66 3.14 -6.31 3.65
CA ILE A 66 4.43 -5.62 3.57
C ILE A 66 4.45 -4.57 2.44
N SER A 67 3.62 -4.76 1.40
CA SER A 67 3.67 -3.92 0.20
C SER A 67 3.19 -2.49 0.45
N ALA A 68 2.37 -2.29 1.49
CA ALA A 68 1.84 -1.00 1.90
C ALA A 68 2.86 -0.07 2.57
N PHE A 69 4.07 -0.55 2.91
CA PHE A 69 5.10 0.25 3.56
C PHE A 69 6.07 0.87 2.56
N ASP A 70 6.23 2.19 2.61
CA ASP A 70 7.15 2.92 1.74
C ASP A 70 8.63 2.60 2.04
N ALA A 71 8.95 2.35 3.33
CA ALA A 71 10.30 2.13 3.80
C ALA A 71 10.38 0.88 4.72
N PRO A 72 10.82 -0.27 4.18
CA PRO A 72 10.83 -1.55 4.89
C PRO A 72 11.63 -1.55 6.20
N SER A 73 12.67 -0.72 6.29
CA SER A 73 13.52 -0.62 7.49
C SER A 73 12.76 -0.20 8.75
N PHE A 74 11.66 0.56 8.60
CA PHE A 74 10.88 1.05 9.75
C PHE A 74 9.80 0.08 10.23
N ILE A 75 9.49 -0.97 9.46
CA ILE A 75 8.44 -1.95 9.80
C ILE A 75 8.70 -2.55 11.19
N SER A 76 9.95 -2.91 11.47
CA SER A 76 10.35 -3.46 12.77
C SER A 76 10.03 -2.54 13.95
N GLY A 77 10.23 -1.24 13.79
CA GLY A 77 9.93 -0.23 14.80
C GLY A 77 8.44 0.00 14.98
N TYR A 78 7.67 -0.01 13.88
CA TYR A 78 6.23 0.18 13.91
C TYR A 78 5.52 -1.00 14.59
N VAL A 79 5.86 -2.23 14.21
CA VAL A 79 5.28 -3.46 14.81
C VAL A 79 5.55 -3.51 16.31
N ARG A 80 6.79 -3.26 16.75
CA ARG A 80 7.16 -3.28 18.17
C ARG A 80 6.49 -2.15 18.97
N SER A 81 6.35 -0.97 18.37
CA SER A 81 5.68 0.17 19.04
C SER A 81 4.19 -0.05 19.17
N TYR A 82 3.57 -0.65 18.16
CA TYR A 82 2.16 -1.01 18.22
C TYR A 82 1.91 -2.15 19.23
N ALA A 83 2.76 -3.18 19.27
CA ALA A 83 2.67 -4.25 20.28
C ALA A 83 2.73 -3.70 21.72
N ARG A 84 3.68 -2.79 22.00
CA ARG A 84 3.78 -2.13 23.32
C ARG A 84 2.54 -1.32 23.66
N TYR A 85 1.95 -0.65 22.67
CA TYR A 85 0.73 0.12 22.86
C TYR A 85 -0.46 -0.76 23.24
N LEU A 86 -0.56 -1.95 22.64
CA LEU A 86 -1.59 -2.95 22.92
C LEU A 86 -1.34 -3.75 24.21
N GLY A 87 -0.22 -3.52 24.91
CA GLY A 87 0.15 -4.31 26.09
C GLY A 87 0.64 -5.73 25.77
N MET A 88 1.01 -6.00 24.51
CA MET A 88 1.53 -7.28 24.05
C MET A 88 3.07 -7.33 24.10
N ASP A 89 3.64 -8.54 24.16
CA ASP A 89 5.10 -8.69 24.09
C ASP A 89 5.64 -8.28 22.71
N PRO A 90 6.56 -7.30 22.63
CA PRO A 90 7.04 -6.74 21.36
C PRO A 90 7.94 -7.70 20.58
N ASP A 91 8.70 -8.56 21.26
CA ASP A 91 9.63 -9.48 20.61
C ASP A 91 8.91 -10.70 20.04
N TRP A 92 7.92 -11.23 20.76
CA TRP A 92 7.01 -12.27 20.29
C TRP A 92 6.18 -11.79 19.11
N THR A 93 5.54 -10.62 19.23
CA THR A 93 4.70 -10.04 18.16
C THR A 93 5.52 -9.83 16.88
N PHE A 94 6.73 -9.29 17.00
CA PHE A 94 7.60 -9.08 15.84
C PHE A 94 8.06 -10.40 15.19
N ARG A 95 8.43 -11.41 15.99
CA ARG A 95 8.80 -12.74 15.46
C ARG A 95 7.63 -13.39 14.72
N ARG A 96 6.43 -13.32 15.28
CA ARG A 96 5.21 -13.85 14.66
C ARG A 96 4.90 -13.09 13.36
N PHE A 97 5.03 -11.77 13.35
CA PHE A 97 4.86 -10.94 12.15
C PHE A 97 5.83 -11.35 11.04
N CYS A 98 7.12 -11.55 11.35
CA CYS A 98 8.11 -12.03 10.38
C CYS A 98 7.75 -13.41 9.82
N THR A 99 7.17 -14.29 10.64
CA THR A 99 6.77 -15.64 10.23
C THR A 99 5.55 -15.60 9.29
N GLU A 100 4.55 -14.78 9.60
CA GLU A 100 3.30 -14.71 8.83
C GLU A 100 3.43 -13.87 7.55
N SER A 101 4.15 -12.74 7.61
CA SER A 101 4.32 -11.84 6.47
C SER A 101 5.50 -12.24 5.56
N GLY A 102 6.43 -13.06 6.05
CA GLY A 102 7.70 -13.34 5.37
C GLY A 102 8.70 -12.17 5.40
N PHE A 103 8.44 -11.14 6.21
CA PHE A 103 9.31 -9.98 6.32
C PHE A 103 10.70 -10.36 6.88
N GLN A 104 11.74 -10.12 6.09
CA GLN A 104 13.14 -10.27 6.51
C GLN A 104 13.74 -8.90 6.85
N PRO A 105 14.22 -8.68 8.08
CA PRO A 105 14.85 -7.42 8.46
C PRO A 105 16.13 -7.19 7.62
N THR A 106 16.13 -6.15 6.79
CA THR A 106 17.28 -5.76 5.98
C THR A 106 18.31 -5.03 6.85
N HIS A 107 19.32 -5.77 7.33
CA HIS A 107 20.52 -5.32 8.08
C HIS A 107 20.28 -4.65 9.46
N GLY A 108 21.13 -5.03 10.44
CA GLY A 108 21.27 -4.36 11.75
C GLY A 108 20.32 -4.79 12.88
N MET A 109 19.13 -5.34 12.56
CA MET A 109 18.09 -5.64 13.57
C MET A 109 17.65 -7.11 13.64
N ALA A 110 18.19 -7.99 12.80
CA ALA A 110 17.96 -9.42 12.95
C ALA A 110 18.62 -9.91 14.26
N PRO A 111 17.98 -10.81 15.03
CA PRO A 111 18.58 -11.33 16.27
C PRO A 111 19.96 -11.98 16.03
N SER A 112 20.21 -12.53 14.84
CA SER A 112 21.52 -13.07 14.44
C SER A 112 22.56 -12.00 14.03
N ALA A 113 22.15 -10.75 13.80
CA ALA A 113 23.05 -9.63 13.52
C ALA A 113 23.47 -8.88 14.80
N SER A 114 22.82 -9.18 15.94
CA SER A 114 23.37 -8.83 17.25
C SER A 114 24.54 -9.78 17.52
N GLY A 115 25.74 -9.37 17.12
CA GLY A 115 26.97 -9.97 17.66
C GLY A 115 26.89 -10.00 19.19
N PRO A 116 27.65 -10.90 19.87
CA PRO A 116 27.56 -11.06 21.31
C PRO A 116 27.61 -9.70 21.98
N LYS A 117 26.50 -9.32 22.63
CA LYS A 117 26.36 -8.04 23.32
C LYS A 117 27.55 -7.95 24.27
N PRO A 118 28.51 -7.03 24.05
CA PRO A 118 29.72 -7.04 24.86
C PRO A 118 29.28 -6.85 26.30
N VAL A 119 29.56 -7.87 27.12
CA VAL A 119 29.33 -7.80 28.56
C VAL A 119 30.17 -6.63 29.04
N ARG A 120 29.53 -5.48 29.28
CA ARG A 120 30.18 -4.34 29.93
C ARG A 120 30.59 -4.83 31.32
N ARG A 121 31.84 -5.28 31.47
CA ARG A 121 32.48 -5.32 32.79
C ARG A 121 32.40 -3.90 33.35
N PRO A 122 32.03 -3.71 34.62
CA PRO A 122 32.24 -2.44 35.28
C PRO A 122 33.74 -2.17 35.19
N SER A 123 34.15 -1.28 34.30
CA SER A 123 35.54 -0.84 34.24
C SER A 123 35.81 -0.13 35.55
N ASP A 124 36.76 -0.64 36.33
CA ASP A 124 37.31 0.11 37.45
C ASP A 124 37.70 1.51 36.92
N PRO A 125 37.25 2.62 37.53
CA PRO A 125 37.59 3.96 37.06
C PRO A 125 39.10 4.16 36.88
N ALA A 126 39.95 3.46 37.65
CA ALA A 126 41.39 3.47 37.46
C ALA A 126 41.82 2.84 36.11
N GLU A 127 41.17 1.75 35.69
CA GLU A 127 41.45 1.04 34.43
C GLU A 127 40.85 1.78 33.22
N ALA A 128 39.74 2.50 33.41
CA ALA A 128 39.16 3.38 32.39
C ALA A 128 40.06 4.60 32.08
N LEU A 129 40.79 5.11 33.08
CA LEU A 129 41.75 6.20 32.93
C LEU A 129 43.15 5.73 32.49
N ALA A 130 43.53 4.49 32.82
CA ALA A 130 44.80 3.89 32.41
C ALA A 130 44.75 3.33 30.98
N ASN A 131 43.57 3.13 30.40
CA ASN A 131 43.43 2.70 29.01
C ASN A 131 43.77 3.85 28.05
N PRO A 132 44.84 3.74 27.24
CA PRO A 132 45.22 4.78 26.26
C PRO A 132 44.21 4.92 25.11
N ARG A 133 43.22 4.02 25.04
CA ARG A 133 42.11 4.01 24.09
C ARG A 133 40.79 4.32 24.78
N ALA A 134 40.76 5.36 25.61
CA ALA A 134 39.55 5.79 26.31
C ALA A 134 38.46 6.25 25.32
N LEU A 135 37.20 5.98 25.68
CA LEU A 135 35.98 6.17 24.88
C LEU A 135 35.72 7.62 24.43
N PHE A 136 36.42 8.60 25.02
CA PHE A 136 36.23 10.03 24.78
C PHE A 136 37.37 10.69 23.98
N ILE A 137 38.37 9.90 23.55
CA ILE A 137 39.45 10.41 22.69
C ILE A 137 39.15 9.94 21.27
N PRO A 138 38.92 10.84 20.30
CA PRO A 138 38.73 10.45 18.91
C PRO A 138 39.98 9.70 18.44
N GLN A 139 39.81 8.43 18.10
CA GLN A 139 40.89 7.65 17.52
C GLN A 139 41.10 8.15 16.09
N GLN A 140 42.30 8.63 15.81
CA GLN A 140 42.75 8.90 14.45
C GLN A 140 42.69 7.57 13.69
N GLN A 141 41.69 7.41 12.83
CA GLN A 141 41.62 6.25 11.95
C GLN A 141 42.86 6.29 11.04
N GLY A 142 43.49 5.14 10.81
CA GLY A 142 44.66 5.10 9.93
C GLY A 142 44.25 5.51 8.52
N PHE A 143 45.07 6.30 7.82
CA PHE A 143 44.79 6.83 6.47
C PHE A 143 44.39 5.78 5.42
N PHE A 144 44.67 4.50 5.66
CA PHE A 144 44.35 3.38 4.78
C PHE A 144 43.02 2.67 5.10
N SER A 145 42.33 3.08 6.17
CA SER A 145 41.07 2.45 6.63
C SER A 145 39.88 2.84 5.74
N ASP A 146 39.93 4.06 5.19
CA ASP A 146 38.88 4.60 4.32
C ASP A 146 39.09 4.26 2.83
N VAL A 147 40.15 3.53 2.50
CA VAL A 147 40.47 3.18 1.12
C VAL A 147 39.65 1.96 0.71
N GLU A 148 38.43 2.23 0.22
CA GLU A 148 37.60 1.20 -0.38
C GLU A 148 38.23 0.69 -1.69
N PRO A 149 38.22 -0.63 -1.96
CA PRO A 149 38.81 -1.19 -3.18
C PRO A 149 38.14 -0.67 -4.46
N ARG A 150 36.89 -0.19 -4.37
CA ARG A 150 36.17 0.47 -5.48
C ARG A 150 36.79 1.82 -5.85
N ALA A 151 37.31 2.58 -4.88
CA ALA A 151 37.93 3.88 -5.11
C ALA A 151 39.25 3.75 -5.90
N ILE A 152 40.02 2.69 -5.64
CA ILE A 152 41.26 2.39 -6.37
C ILE A 152 40.99 2.19 -7.86
N GLY A 153 39.89 1.51 -8.21
CA GLY A 153 39.47 1.31 -9.60
C GLY A 153 39.13 2.62 -10.31
N ALA A 154 38.39 3.51 -9.64
CA ALA A 154 38.03 4.82 -10.21
C ALA A 154 39.26 5.72 -10.44
N VAL A 155 40.23 5.69 -9.51
CA VAL A 155 41.50 6.43 -9.65
C VAL A 155 42.32 5.90 -10.83
N LEU A 156 42.38 4.59 -11.04
CA LEU A 156 43.08 4.00 -12.20
C LEU A 156 42.44 4.42 -13.53
N VAL A 157 41.12 4.43 -13.62
CA VAL A 157 40.40 4.89 -14.82
C VAL A 157 40.68 6.36 -15.08
N LEU A 158 40.64 7.20 -14.04
CA LEU A 158 40.96 8.62 -14.15
C LEU A 158 42.39 8.85 -14.67
N VAL A 159 43.38 8.12 -14.12
CA VAL A 159 44.78 8.19 -14.58
C VAL A 159 44.92 7.76 -16.04
N ALA A 160 44.25 6.68 -16.45
CA ALA A 160 44.27 6.23 -17.84
C ALA A 160 43.67 7.28 -18.79
N LEU A 161 42.59 7.95 -18.39
CA LEU A 161 41.94 8.99 -19.17
C LEU A 161 42.84 10.23 -19.32
N ILE A 162 43.48 10.67 -18.23
CA ILE A 162 44.45 11.77 -18.24
C ILE A 162 45.64 11.43 -19.16
N ALA A 163 46.18 10.22 -19.07
CA ALA A 163 47.28 9.78 -19.91
C ALA A 163 46.88 9.75 -21.40
N GLY A 164 45.67 9.29 -21.72
CA GLY A 164 45.15 9.30 -23.09
C GLY A 164 45.01 10.72 -23.66
N LEU A 165 44.47 11.65 -22.88
CA LEU A 165 44.33 13.06 -23.30
C LEU A 165 45.70 13.73 -23.46
N ALA A 166 46.62 13.51 -22.54
CA ALA A 166 47.98 14.04 -22.61
C ALA A 166 48.73 13.51 -23.85
N TYR A 167 48.61 12.21 -24.13
CA TYR A 167 49.19 11.59 -25.32
C TYR A 167 48.58 12.14 -26.60
N GLY A 168 47.25 12.29 -26.65
CA GLY A 168 46.55 12.89 -27.79
C GLY A 168 47.00 14.33 -28.07
N GLY A 169 47.09 15.16 -27.03
CA GLY A 169 47.58 16.55 -27.16
C GLY A 169 49.03 16.63 -27.62
N PHE A 170 49.90 15.75 -27.11
CA PHE A 170 51.29 15.67 -27.55
C PHE A 170 51.43 15.25 -29.02
N SER A 171 50.63 14.28 -29.47
CA SER A 171 50.62 13.81 -30.87
C SER A 171 50.16 14.92 -31.83
N LEU A 172 49.15 15.70 -31.47
CA LEU A 172 48.69 16.85 -32.26
C LEU A 172 49.77 17.92 -32.42
N LEU A 173 50.51 18.22 -31.36
CA LEU A 173 51.58 19.22 -31.40
C LEU A 173 52.72 18.80 -32.36
N GLN A 174 53.03 17.51 -32.40
CA GLN A 174 54.01 16.97 -33.34
C GLN A 174 53.55 17.07 -34.80
N GLU A 175 52.25 16.90 -35.07
CA GLU A 175 51.70 17.00 -36.43
C GLU A 175 51.72 18.44 -36.95
N VAL A 176 51.39 19.42 -36.10
CA VAL A 176 51.39 20.85 -36.46
C VAL A 176 52.81 21.37 -36.76
N GLN A 177 53.83 20.83 -36.10
CA GLN A 177 55.24 21.17 -36.38
C GLN A 177 55.77 20.57 -37.67
N ARG A 178 55.05 19.63 -38.32
CA ARG A 178 55.43 19.06 -39.61
C ARG A 178 54.93 19.85 -40.81
N VAL A 179 54.33 21.02 -40.60
CA VAL A 179 53.99 21.93 -41.71
C VAL A 179 55.30 22.46 -42.31
N THR A 180 55.76 21.78 -43.35
CA THR A 180 56.82 22.26 -44.23
C THR A 180 56.31 23.52 -44.92
N LEU A 181 56.74 24.68 -44.44
CA LEU A 181 56.65 25.93 -45.17
C LEU A 181 57.48 25.75 -46.44
N ALA A 182 56.80 25.60 -47.59
CA ALA A 182 57.47 25.79 -48.87
C ALA A 182 58.00 27.23 -48.90
N PRO A 183 59.30 27.48 -49.09
CA PRO A 183 59.81 28.84 -49.24
C PRO A 183 59.18 29.44 -50.51
N GLY A 184 58.20 30.31 -50.34
CA GLY A 184 57.69 31.13 -51.42
C GLY A 184 58.72 32.19 -51.75
N ASP A 185 59.47 32.00 -52.82
CA ASP A 185 60.52 32.92 -53.30
C ASP A 185 59.95 34.12 -54.11
N GLU A 186 58.65 34.43 -53.95
CA GLU A 186 58.03 35.58 -54.59
C GLU A 186 58.24 36.85 -53.77
N ARG A 187 59.23 37.64 -54.19
CA ARG A 187 59.39 39.03 -53.73
C ARG A 187 58.26 39.87 -54.34
N PRO A 188 57.44 40.58 -53.54
CA PRO A 188 56.36 41.40 -54.07
C PRO A 188 56.96 42.55 -54.91
N GLY A 189 56.62 42.57 -56.19
CA GLY A 189 57.03 43.62 -57.12
C GLY A 189 56.37 44.95 -56.78
N LEU A 190 57.18 45.99 -56.65
CA LEU A 190 56.74 47.37 -56.44
C LEU A 190 56.25 47.94 -57.78
N VAL A 191 54.93 48.06 -57.95
CA VAL A 191 54.33 48.67 -59.16
C VAL A 191 54.23 50.19 -58.95
N THR A 192 55.20 50.93 -59.50
CA THR A 192 55.09 52.38 -59.70
C THR A 192 54.67 52.65 -61.15
N GLU A 193 53.36 52.73 -61.40
CA GLU A 193 52.77 53.57 -62.46
C GLU A 193 51.25 53.53 -62.33
N LEU A 194 50.67 54.67 -61.94
CA LEU A 194 49.24 54.93 -62.00
C LEU A 194 48.96 55.58 -63.35
N ASP A 195 48.41 54.82 -64.30
CA ASP A 195 47.84 55.32 -65.55
C ASP A 195 46.31 55.49 -65.39
N PRO A 196 45.78 56.73 -65.29
CA PRO A 196 44.40 56.99 -64.91
C PRO A 196 43.38 56.92 -66.07
N THR A 197 43.73 56.41 -67.26
CA THR A 197 42.79 56.34 -68.39
C THR A 197 42.58 54.94 -69.01
N GLN A 198 43.13 53.87 -68.43
CA GLN A 198 42.62 52.50 -68.67
C GLN A 198 41.42 52.17 -67.78
N GLY A 199 40.42 53.05 -67.80
CA GLY A 199 39.09 52.78 -67.27
C GLY A 199 38.24 52.05 -68.31
N ALA A 200 38.58 50.80 -68.62
CA ALA A 200 37.69 49.88 -69.35
C ALA A 200 38.19 48.43 -69.23
N GLY A 201 38.12 47.85 -68.03
CA GLY A 201 38.25 46.40 -67.88
C GLY A 201 38.80 45.97 -66.52
N LEU A 202 37.91 45.35 -65.74
CA LEU A 202 38.20 44.41 -64.63
C LEU A 202 38.61 45.04 -63.29
N ALA A 203 37.58 45.36 -62.49
CA ALA A 203 37.68 45.75 -61.10
C ALA A 203 37.82 44.52 -60.17
N GLY A 204 38.87 44.54 -59.34
CA GLY A 204 38.91 44.01 -57.97
C GLY A 204 39.05 42.49 -57.77
N PRO A 205 39.92 42.04 -56.85
CA PRO A 205 39.76 40.70 -56.30
C PRO A 205 38.42 40.65 -55.56
N GLN A 206 37.53 39.81 -56.07
CA GLN A 206 36.19 39.64 -55.54
C GLN A 206 36.31 39.01 -54.15
N ILE A 207 36.15 39.82 -53.10
CA ILE A 207 35.36 39.36 -51.96
C ILE A 207 34.09 38.87 -52.63
N GLU A 208 33.82 37.57 -52.56
CA GLU A 208 32.58 37.00 -53.03
C GLU A 208 31.49 37.75 -52.26
N THR A 209 30.96 38.79 -52.90
CA THR A 209 29.71 39.43 -52.54
C THR A 209 28.68 38.34 -52.73
N ALA A 210 28.57 37.48 -51.72
CA ALA A 210 27.31 36.83 -51.43
C ALA A 210 26.28 37.95 -51.52
N ASP A 211 25.30 37.73 -52.38
CA ASP A 211 24.20 38.64 -52.63
C ASP A 211 23.79 39.24 -51.27
N PRO A 212 23.59 40.56 -51.11
CA PRO A 212 23.00 41.08 -49.88
C PRO A 212 21.69 40.34 -49.52
N ALA A 213 21.05 39.68 -50.50
CA ALA A 213 19.98 38.72 -50.26
C ALA A 213 20.42 37.40 -49.57
N ASP A 214 21.61 36.87 -49.83
CA ASP A 214 22.13 35.63 -49.21
C ASP A 214 22.67 35.88 -47.79
N ILE A 215 23.30 37.03 -47.55
CA ILE A 215 23.67 37.45 -46.19
C ILE A 215 22.40 37.72 -45.37
N ALA A 216 21.38 38.36 -45.96
CA ALA A 216 20.07 38.55 -45.32
C ALA A 216 19.29 37.25 -45.09
N ARG A 217 19.49 36.21 -45.92
CA ARG A 217 18.93 34.86 -45.69
C ARG A 217 19.67 34.08 -44.61
N SER A 218 20.95 34.38 -44.39
CA SER A 218 21.80 33.72 -43.38
C SER A 218 21.70 34.33 -41.98
N LEU A 219 21.16 35.54 -41.86
CA LEU A 219 20.88 36.17 -40.58
C LEU A 219 19.65 35.52 -39.93
N PRO A 220 19.69 35.20 -38.62
CA PRO A 220 18.55 34.60 -37.93
C PRO A 220 17.34 35.54 -38.03
N GLN A 221 16.29 35.06 -38.70
CA GLN A 221 15.06 35.83 -38.90
C GLN A 221 14.44 36.23 -37.56
N PRO A 222 13.80 37.40 -37.45
CA PRO A 222 13.23 37.88 -36.19
C PRO A 222 12.18 36.91 -35.62
N GLU A 223 11.48 36.13 -36.44
CA GLU A 223 10.57 35.09 -35.93
C GLU A 223 11.30 33.92 -35.22
N ALA A 224 12.57 33.65 -35.54
CA ALA A 224 13.35 32.62 -34.88
C ALA A 224 13.74 33.02 -33.45
N LEU A 225 14.02 34.31 -33.23
CA LEU A 225 14.23 34.87 -31.89
C LEU A 225 12.93 35.00 -31.11
N ASP A 226 11.82 35.36 -31.77
CA ASP A 226 10.50 35.46 -31.13
C ASP A 226 9.98 34.10 -30.63
N ARG A 227 10.28 33.00 -31.33
CA ARG A 227 9.99 31.63 -30.86
C ARG A 227 10.74 31.22 -29.60
N LEU A 228 11.95 31.75 -29.38
CA LEU A 228 12.75 31.43 -28.19
C LEU A 228 12.23 32.16 -26.94
N TYR A 229 11.62 33.34 -27.10
CA TYR A 229 11.10 34.15 -26.00
C TYR A 229 9.58 34.07 -25.82
N ARG A 230 8.86 33.43 -26.75
CA ARG A 230 7.43 33.16 -26.59
C ARG A 230 7.22 32.17 -25.45
N PRO A 231 6.40 32.49 -24.43
CA PRO A 231 6.06 31.53 -23.40
C PRO A 231 5.41 30.32 -24.06
N GLN A 232 6.02 29.14 -23.90
CA GLN A 232 5.44 27.89 -24.36
C GLN A 232 4.10 27.73 -23.64
N ILE A 233 3.02 27.73 -24.40
CA ILE A 233 1.70 27.40 -23.85
C ILE A 233 1.85 25.94 -23.45
N LEU A 234 1.91 25.66 -22.14
CA LEU A 234 1.78 24.27 -21.69
C LEU A 234 0.49 23.76 -22.30
N GLU A 235 0.58 22.71 -23.12
CA GLU A 235 -0.60 21.95 -23.50
C GLU A 235 -1.32 21.60 -22.20
N ALA A 236 -2.50 22.18 -22.01
CA ALA A 236 -3.32 21.84 -20.87
C ALA A 236 -3.47 20.32 -20.88
N PRO A 237 -3.29 19.63 -19.74
CA PRO A 237 -3.40 18.18 -19.72
C PRO A 237 -4.73 17.79 -20.33
N VAL A 238 -4.69 16.90 -21.33
CA VAL A 238 -5.90 16.38 -21.96
C VAL A 238 -6.65 15.60 -20.89
N LEU A 239 -7.66 16.24 -20.30
CA LEU A 239 -8.52 15.62 -19.29
C LEU A 239 -9.43 14.64 -20.02
N THR A 240 -9.00 13.39 -20.09
CA THR A 240 -9.89 12.28 -20.40
C THR A 240 -10.62 11.90 -19.12
N ALA A 241 -11.95 11.86 -19.18
CA ALA A 241 -12.75 11.38 -18.07
C ALA A 241 -12.39 9.92 -17.82
N ARG A 242 -11.87 9.63 -16.62
CA ARG A 242 -11.47 8.28 -16.21
C ARG A 242 -12.65 7.31 -16.18
N ASP A 243 -13.85 7.84 -15.90
CA ASP A 243 -15.05 7.07 -15.65
C ASP A 243 -16.14 7.45 -16.66
N GLY A 244 -16.17 6.73 -17.79
CA GLY A 244 -17.09 6.97 -18.91
C GLY A 244 -18.56 7.17 -18.50
N PRO A 245 -19.18 6.29 -17.68
CA PRO A 245 -20.61 6.37 -17.35
C PRO A 245 -20.99 7.56 -16.45
N ILE A 246 -20.07 8.02 -15.59
CA ILE A 246 -20.35 9.12 -14.66
C ILE A 246 -20.29 10.46 -15.40
N ALA A 247 -19.42 10.58 -16.41
CA ALA A 247 -19.31 11.78 -17.23
C ALA A 247 -20.51 12.00 -18.18
N SER A 248 -21.31 10.97 -18.46
CA SER A 248 -22.56 11.09 -19.25
C SER A 248 -23.78 11.53 -18.44
N ILE A 249 -23.65 11.69 -17.12
CA ILE A 249 -24.75 12.18 -16.28
C ILE A 249 -24.83 13.70 -16.46
N ASP A 250 -25.87 14.15 -17.14
CA ASP A 250 -26.19 15.58 -17.29
C ASP A 250 -26.78 16.12 -15.97
N PRO A 251 -26.07 17.00 -15.24
CA PRO A 251 -26.58 17.55 -13.99
C PRO A 251 -27.80 18.47 -14.17
N GLY A 252 -28.09 18.91 -15.39
CA GLY A 252 -29.26 19.74 -15.73
C GLY A 252 -30.57 18.97 -15.87
N LEU A 253 -30.55 17.63 -15.86
CA LEU A 253 -31.76 16.80 -15.96
C LEU A 253 -32.67 16.89 -14.72
N LEU A 254 -32.17 17.48 -13.62
CA LEU A 254 -32.87 17.62 -12.35
C LEU A 254 -33.70 18.93 -12.25
N ASP A 255 -33.55 19.85 -13.19
CA ASP A 255 -34.23 21.16 -13.18
C ASP A 255 -35.61 21.15 -13.89
N GLY A 256 -36.00 20.02 -14.49
CA GLY A 256 -37.28 19.85 -15.17
C GLY A 256 -38.19 18.86 -14.43
N ALA A 257 -39.39 19.31 -14.05
CA ALA A 257 -40.41 18.50 -13.38
C ALA A 257 -40.84 17.28 -14.22
N LEU A 258 -40.16 16.15 -14.03
CA LEU A 258 -40.58 14.83 -14.50
C LEU A 258 -40.77 13.94 -13.27
N THR A 259 -41.95 13.36 -13.13
CA THR A 259 -42.25 12.43 -12.02
C THR A 259 -41.62 11.07 -12.30
N VAL A 260 -41.28 10.35 -11.22
CA VAL A 260 -40.58 9.05 -11.24
C VAL A 260 -41.28 8.02 -12.16
N GLU A 261 -42.60 8.11 -12.34
CA GLU A 261 -43.37 7.24 -13.25
C GLU A 261 -43.05 7.46 -14.74
N GLN A 262 -42.68 8.67 -15.16
CA GLN A 262 -42.36 8.96 -16.57
C GLN A 262 -40.97 8.46 -16.97
N VAL A 263 -40.04 8.34 -16.01
CA VAL A 263 -38.69 7.79 -16.23
C VAL A 263 -38.72 6.27 -16.40
N ILE A 264 -39.61 5.59 -15.67
CA ILE A 264 -39.77 4.13 -15.75
C ILE A 264 -40.46 3.73 -17.08
N ALA A 265 -41.39 4.55 -17.58
CA ALA A 265 -42.09 4.29 -18.84
C ALA A 265 -41.22 4.45 -20.11
N SER A 266 -40.08 5.13 -20.04
CA SER A 266 -39.18 5.36 -21.18
C SER A 266 -37.97 4.42 -21.23
N ALA A 267 -37.72 3.62 -20.18
CA ALA A 267 -36.63 2.67 -20.11
C ALA A 267 -36.97 1.31 -20.76
N GLY A 268 -37.50 1.34 -21.98
CA GLY A 268 -37.84 0.15 -22.76
C GLY A 268 -36.81 -0.15 -23.85
N THR A 269 -36.08 -1.26 -23.68
CA THR A 269 -35.30 -2.01 -24.69
C THR A 269 -33.86 -1.53 -24.97
N ILE A 270 -32.88 -2.13 -24.28
CA ILE A 270 -31.49 -2.22 -24.76
C ILE A 270 -31.31 -3.63 -25.32
N ALA A 271 -31.45 -3.76 -26.64
CA ALA A 271 -31.02 -4.95 -27.37
C ALA A 271 -29.60 -4.70 -27.91
N ALA A 272 -28.75 -5.73 -27.78
CA ALA A 272 -27.41 -5.91 -28.34
C ALA A 272 -26.22 -5.25 -27.61
N VAL A 273 -25.33 -6.12 -27.12
CA VAL A 273 -23.95 -5.81 -26.69
C VAL A 273 -23.03 -5.88 -27.92
N PRO A 274 -22.33 -4.82 -28.34
CA PRO A 274 -21.33 -4.91 -29.40
C PRO A 274 -19.98 -5.39 -28.85
N GLN A 275 -19.39 -6.38 -29.51
CA GLN A 275 -18.01 -6.84 -29.29
C GLN A 275 -16.97 -5.84 -29.83
N PRO A 276 -15.74 -5.82 -29.29
CA PRO A 276 -14.73 -4.83 -29.64
C PRO A 276 -14.05 -5.15 -30.98
N VAL A 277 -13.92 -4.13 -31.83
CA VAL A 277 -13.16 -4.16 -33.09
C VAL A 277 -11.73 -3.73 -32.81
N ALA A 278 -10.76 -4.55 -33.21
CA ALA A 278 -9.32 -4.26 -33.12
C ALA A 278 -8.87 -3.24 -34.18
N GLY A 279 -8.06 -2.26 -33.76
CA GLY A 279 -7.28 -1.36 -34.63
C GLY A 279 -5.87 -1.92 -34.93
N PRO A 280 -5.15 -1.34 -35.91
CA PRO A 280 -4.01 -1.99 -36.58
C PRO A 280 -2.66 -1.77 -35.88
N ASP A 281 -1.66 -2.52 -36.37
CA ASP A 281 -0.24 -2.60 -36.00
C ASP A 281 0.15 -3.44 -34.78
N GLN A 282 0.39 -4.74 -35.03
CA GLN A 282 1.41 -5.49 -34.31
C GLN A 282 2.33 -6.28 -35.26
N VAL A 283 3.62 -6.18 -34.93
CA VAL A 283 4.79 -6.79 -35.55
C VAL A 283 4.75 -8.32 -35.40
N GLN A 284 5.22 -9.01 -36.44
CA GLN A 284 5.24 -10.46 -36.62
C GLN A 284 5.97 -11.23 -35.50
N GLY A 285 5.34 -12.34 -35.07
CA GLY A 285 5.94 -13.52 -34.43
C GLY A 285 5.28 -14.79 -34.98
N PRO A 286 5.97 -15.96 -35.00
CA PRO A 286 5.72 -17.00 -35.99
C PRO A 286 4.54 -17.92 -35.68
N THR A 287 4.00 -18.47 -36.76
CA THR A 287 2.82 -19.31 -36.91
C THR A 287 3.01 -20.75 -36.46
N LEU A 288 1.94 -21.34 -35.90
CA LEU A 288 1.67 -22.79 -35.89
C LEU A 288 0.19 -23.00 -36.28
N PRO A 289 -0.18 -24.03 -37.08
CA PRO A 289 -1.47 -24.09 -37.76
C PRO A 289 -2.58 -24.78 -36.98
N ALA A 290 -3.79 -24.40 -37.39
CA ALA A 290 -5.10 -24.82 -36.94
C ALA A 290 -5.37 -26.33 -36.92
N ALA A 291 -6.25 -26.74 -36.01
CA ALA A 291 -7.15 -27.88 -36.19
C ALA A 291 -8.50 -27.62 -35.50
N LEU A 292 -9.54 -27.49 -36.34
CA LEU A 292 -10.86 -28.13 -36.27
C LEU A 292 -11.68 -27.89 -34.97
N ALA A 293 -12.71 -27.03 -35.04
CA ALA A 293 -14.09 -27.37 -35.39
C ALA A 293 -14.85 -28.03 -34.21
N ASP A 294 -15.96 -27.42 -33.75
CA ASP A 294 -17.31 -27.86 -34.15
C ASP A 294 -18.42 -27.03 -33.46
N ALA A 295 -19.55 -26.93 -34.17
CA ALA A 295 -20.96 -26.81 -33.81
C ALA A 295 -21.38 -26.44 -32.36
N ALA A 296 -22.48 -25.75 -32.08
CA ALA A 296 -23.56 -25.15 -32.85
C ALA A 296 -24.43 -24.35 -31.85
N SER A 297 -25.00 -23.24 -32.31
CA SER A 297 -25.97 -22.43 -31.58
C SER A 297 -27.30 -22.42 -32.32
N VAL A 298 -28.39 -22.80 -31.64
CA VAL A 298 -29.79 -22.66 -32.08
C VAL A 298 -30.59 -22.06 -30.91
N PRO A 299 -31.56 -21.16 -31.17
CA PRO A 299 -31.90 -20.06 -30.28
C PRO A 299 -33.10 -20.34 -29.36
N VAL A 300 -33.20 -19.59 -28.26
CA VAL A 300 -34.35 -19.63 -27.35
C VAL A 300 -35.40 -18.62 -27.82
N THR A 301 -36.59 -19.15 -28.12
CA THR A 301 -37.83 -18.42 -28.37
C THR A 301 -38.45 -17.96 -27.05
N GLU A 302 -38.90 -16.71 -27.06
CA GLU A 302 -39.66 -16.00 -26.04
C GLU A 302 -41.10 -16.52 -25.95
N LEU A 303 -41.58 -16.83 -24.73
CA LEU A 303 -43.01 -16.90 -24.43
C LEU A 303 -43.27 -16.22 -23.08
N ALA A 304 -44.07 -15.17 -23.13
CA ALA A 304 -44.62 -14.47 -21.99
C ALA A 304 -45.93 -15.13 -21.52
N LEU A 305 -46.18 -15.00 -20.22
CA LEU A 305 -47.46 -14.79 -19.50
C LEU A 305 -47.62 -15.70 -18.28
N GLY A 306 -47.69 -14.99 -17.14
CA GLY A 306 -48.33 -15.30 -15.86
C GLY A 306 -48.69 -16.73 -15.50
N GLU A 307 -48.12 -17.19 -14.39
CA GLU A 307 -48.91 -17.73 -13.28
C GLU A 307 -48.07 -17.71 -12.00
N SER A 308 -48.60 -17.02 -11.00
CA SER A 308 -48.18 -17.15 -9.61
C SER A 308 -48.58 -18.53 -9.11
N GLU A 309 -47.60 -19.39 -8.86
CA GLU A 309 -47.77 -20.63 -8.09
C GLU A 309 -46.60 -20.82 -7.10
N PRO A 310 -46.86 -21.53 -5.99
CA PRO A 310 -46.31 -21.20 -4.68
C PRO A 310 -45.17 -22.11 -4.25
N GLY A 311 -44.39 -21.63 -3.28
CA GLY A 311 -43.83 -22.48 -2.23
C GLY A 311 -42.78 -23.53 -2.64
N VAL A 312 -41.51 -23.16 -2.47
CA VAL A 312 -40.56 -24.06 -1.80
C VAL A 312 -40.20 -23.43 -0.45
N ARG A 313 -41.18 -23.46 0.47
CA ARG A 313 -40.86 -23.43 1.90
C ARG A 313 -40.50 -24.87 2.26
N THR A 314 -39.20 -25.17 2.29
CA THR A 314 -38.76 -26.30 3.08
C THR A 314 -39.07 -25.96 4.54
N LEU A 315 -40.16 -26.55 5.03
CA LEU A 315 -40.47 -26.63 6.45
C LEU A 315 -39.41 -27.52 7.10
N ALA A 316 -38.19 -27.01 7.22
CA ALA A 316 -37.31 -27.46 8.29
C ALA A 316 -37.95 -26.94 9.58
N PRO A 317 -38.23 -27.82 10.56
CA PRO A 317 -38.83 -27.40 11.82
C PRO A 317 -37.95 -26.34 12.45
N ASP A 318 -38.57 -25.19 12.71
CA ASP A 318 -38.22 -24.08 13.59
C ASP A 318 -36.83 -24.14 14.26
N ALA A 319 -35.77 -24.11 13.45
CA ALA A 319 -34.42 -23.97 13.96
C ALA A 319 -34.33 -22.55 14.54
N PRO A 320 -34.02 -22.42 15.85
CA PRO A 320 -34.04 -21.14 16.56
C PRO A 320 -33.19 -20.09 15.85
N GLN A 321 -33.77 -18.91 15.63
CA GLN A 321 -33.07 -17.80 14.99
C GLN A 321 -32.04 -17.24 15.96
N LEU A 322 -30.77 -17.33 15.56
CA LEU A 322 -29.62 -16.84 16.33
C LEU A 322 -29.02 -15.61 15.64
N GLU A 323 -28.93 -14.50 16.39
CA GLU A 323 -28.37 -13.24 15.92
C GLU A 323 -27.25 -12.76 16.85
N LEU A 324 -26.16 -12.25 16.27
CA LEU A 324 -25.18 -11.44 16.97
C LEU A 324 -25.61 -9.98 16.97
N MET A 325 -25.37 -9.29 18.09
CA MET A 325 -25.66 -7.86 18.26
C MET A 325 -24.48 -7.15 18.90
N ALA A 326 -24.10 -5.99 18.35
CA ALA A 326 -23.05 -5.16 18.92
C ALA A 326 -23.64 -3.85 19.46
N THR A 327 -23.54 -3.58 20.76
CA THR A 327 -24.00 -2.32 21.37
C THR A 327 -22.98 -1.19 21.20
N ARG A 328 -21.72 -1.55 20.97
CA ARG A 328 -20.57 -0.66 20.70
C ARG A 328 -19.68 -1.31 19.63
N PRO A 329 -18.77 -0.56 18.98
CA PRO A 329 -17.86 -1.13 18.00
C PRO A 329 -17.09 -2.32 18.56
N ALA A 330 -17.26 -3.49 17.95
CA ALA A 330 -16.66 -4.74 18.41
C ALA A 330 -16.14 -5.53 17.21
N TRP A 331 -14.90 -5.98 17.27
CA TRP A 331 -14.39 -6.88 16.25
C TRP A 331 -14.96 -8.27 16.45
N VAL A 332 -15.45 -8.88 15.38
CA VAL A 332 -16.15 -10.17 15.40
C VAL A 332 -15.63 -11.00 14.25
N ARG A 333 -15.27 -12.25 14.57
CA ARG A 333 -14.97 -13.30 13.60
C ARG A 333 -15.79 -14.53 13.92
N VAL A 334 -16.64 -14.93 12.97
CA VAL A 334 -17.45 -16.14 13.05
C VAL A 334 -16.88 -17.16 12.08
N THR A 335 -16.53 -18.34 12.58
CA THR A 335 -15.92 -19.42 11.79
C THR A 335 -16.82 -20.65 11.87
N SER A 336 -17.18 -21.23 10.73
CA SER A 336 -17.87 -22.53 10.66
C SER A 336 -16.99 -23.65 11.21
N ALA A 337 -17.57 -24.80 11.52
CA ALA A 337 -16.82 -25.97 11.98
C ALA A 337 -15.78 -26.45 10.93
N ASP A 338 -16.09 -26.29 9.63
CA ASP A 338 -15.19 -26.58 8.52
C ASP A 338 -14.01 -25.59 8.37
N GLY A 339 -13.89 -24.58 9.26
CA GLY A 339 -12.86 -23.54 9.18
C GLY A 339 -13.20 -22.37 8.25
N THR A 340 -14.32 -22.43 7.52
CA THR A 340 -14.78 -21.33 6.66
C THR A 340 -15.17 -20.11 7.51
N VAL A 341 -14.62 -18.94 7.17
CA VAL A 341 -14.96 -17.67 7.83
C VAL A 341 -16.29 -17.16 7.29
N LEU A 342 -17.32 -17.11 8.13
CA LEU A 342 -18.68 -16.65 7.79
C LEU A 342 -18.81 -15.14 7.91
N LEU A 343 -18.10 -14.54 8.87
CA LEU A 343 -18.05 -13.10 9.09
C LEU A 343 -16.70 -12.74 9.68
N GLU A 344 -16.04 -11.71 9.17
CA GLU A 344 -14.88 -11.08 9.79
C GLU A 344 -14.94 -9.57 9.55
N LYS A 345 -15.30 -8.80 10.58
CA LYS A 345 -15.41 -7.34 10.51
C LYS A 345 -15.42 -6.75 11.92
N THR A 346 -15.19 -5.46 12.03
CA THR A 346 -15.69 -4.67 13.18
C THR A 346 -17.18 -4.39 12.96
N MET A 347 -18.04 -4.95 13.81
CA MET A 347 -19.45 -4.60 13.86
C MET A 347 -19.61 -3.24 14.53
N ASP A 348 -20.36 -2.35 13.89
CA ASP A 348 -20.67 -1.02 14.40
C ASP A 348 -21.72 -1.08 15.53
N ALA A 349 -21.86 0.00 16.30
CA ALA A 349 -22.88 0.08 17.33
C ALA A 349 -24.29 0.00 16.71
N GLY A 350 -25.12 -0.91 17.22
CA GLY A 350 -26.44 -1.21 16.68
C GLY A 350 -26.46 -2.24 15.55
N GLU A 351 -25.29 -2.67 15.03
CA GLU A 351 -25.22 -3.65 13.96
C GLU A 351 -25.64 -5.04 14.46
N ARG A 352 -26.33 -5.78 13.59
CA ARG A 352 -26.85 -7.13 13.87
C ARG A 352 -26.46 -8.06 12.74
N PHE A 353 -26.14 -9.29 13.08
CA PHE A 353 -25.79 -10.32 12.11
C PHE A 353 -26.57 -11.59 12.40
N ALA A 354 -27.46 -11.98 11.49
CA ALA A 354 -28.18 -13.25 11.56
C ALA A 354 -27.26 -14.39 11.09
N LEU A 355 -27.11 -15.41 11.92
CA LEU A 355 -26.28 -16.56 11.58
C LEU A 355 -27.00 -17.48 10.58
N PRO A 356 -26.28 -17.98 9.55
CA PRO A 356 -26.85 -18.97 8.65
C PRO A 356 -27.15 -20.27 9.42
N LYS A 357 -28.18 -20.99 8.98
CA LYS A 357 -28.53 -22.31 9.54
C LYS A 357 -27.50 -23.33 9.06
N LEU A 358 -26.63 -23.76 9.98
CA LEU A 358 -25.59 -24.76 9.73
C LEU A 358 -25.86 -26.02 10.54
N GLU A 359 -25.40 -27.17 10.05
CA GLU A 359 -25.54 -28.47 10.72
C GLU A 359 -24.67 -28.53 11.98
N GLU A 360 -23.45 -28.00 11.90
CA GLU A 360 -22.54 -27.86 13.04
C GLU A 360 -22.48 -26.39 13.53
N PRO A 361 -22.41 -26.16 14.85
CA PRO A 361 -22.46 -24.81 15.39
C PRO A 361 -21.15 -24.05 15.10
N PRO A 362 -21.22 -22.83 14.54
CA PRO A 362 -20.04 -22.02 14.31
C PRO A 362 -19.42 -21.52 15.63
N ARG A 363 -18.16 -21.11 15.57
CA ARG A 363 -17.40 -20.56 16.69
C ARG A 363 -17.22 -19.05 16.51
N LEU A 364 -17.44 -18.31 17.58
CA LEU A 364 -17.20 -16.87 17.67
C LEU A 364 -15.86 -16.59 18.34
N ARG A 365 -15.14 -15.65 17.75
CA ARG A 365 -14.11 -14.85 18.41
C ARG A 365 -14.48 -13.38 18.34
N THR A 366 -14.38 -12.67 19.46
CA THR A 366 -14.70 -11.24 19.51
C THR A 366 -13.72 -10.46 20.36
N GLY A 367 -13.36 -9.25 19.91
CA GLY A 367 -12.67 -8.24 20.69
C GLY A 367 -13.64 -7.13 21.11
N ASN A 368 -13.44 -6.55 22.31
CA ASN A 368 -14.48 -5.78 23.02
C ASN A 368 -15.74 -6.63 23.30
N SER A 369 -15.54 -7.85 23.79
CA SER A 369 -16.59 -8.84 24.05
C SER A 369 -17.74 -8.33 24.93
N GLY A 370 -17.50 -7.36 25.81
CA GLY A 370 -18.53 -6.72 26.63
C GLY A 370 -19.57 -5.90 25.86
N ALA A 371 -19.35 -5.68 24.56
CA ALA A 371 -20.28 -5.01 23.67
C ALA A 371 -21.12 -5.99 22.83
N VAL A 372 -20.79 -7.29 22.86
CA VAL A 372 -21.43 -8.29 22.00
C VAL A 372 -22.43 -9.09 22.81
N TYR A 373 -23.65 -9.16 22.29
CA TYR A 373 -24.77 -9.92 22.85
C TYR A 373 -25.32 -10.89 21.80
N PHE A 374 -25.98 -11.93 22.27
CA PHE A 374 -26.58 -12.97 21.44
C PHE A 374 -28.09 -12.92 21.58
N ALA A 375 -28.85 -12.77 20.50
CA ALA A 375 -30.28 -13.03 20.59
C ALA A 375 -30.62 -14.44 20.13
N VAL A 376 -31.24 -15.19 21.03
CA VAL A 376 -31.81 -16.50 20.76
C VAL A 376 -33.32 -16.33 20.80
N ASN A 377 -34.00 -16.54 19.67
CA ASN A 377 -35.46 -16.38 19.55
C ASN A 377 -35.97 -15.01 20.03
N GLY A 378 -35.22 -13.94 19.77
CA GLY A 378 -35.57 -12.57 20.15
C GLY A 378 -35.26 -12.18 21.61
N GLN A 379 -34.78 -13.11 22.44
CA GLN A 379 -34.28 -12.79 23.79
C GLN A 379 -32.77 -12.63 23.78
N ALA A 380 -32.28 -11.52 24.35
CA ALA A 380 -30.85 -11.21 24.43
C ALA A 380 -30.18 -11.90 25.63
N TYR A 381 -29.04 -12.54 25.36
CA TYR A 381 -28.13 -13.19 26.30
C TYR A 381 -26.74 -12.56 26.21
N GLY A 382 -26.05 -12.49 27.33
CA GLY A 382 -24.69 -11.94 27.40
C GLY A 382 -24.53 -10.86 28.47
N PRO A 383 -23.48 -10.02 28.39
CA PRO A 383 -22.52 -9.90 27.28
C PRO A 383 -21.59 -11.11 27.13
N ALA A 384 -20.92 -11.23 25.96
CA ALA A 384 -20.02 -12.36 25.65
C ALA A 384 -18.87 -12.53 26.66
N ALA A 385 -18.44 -11.45 27.32
CA ALA A 385 -17.72 -11.49 28.61
C ALA A 385 -17.81 -10.11 29.28
N PRO A 386 -17.61 -10.01 30.61
CA PRO A 386 -17.64 -8.71 31.29
C PRO A 386 -16.50 -7.80 30.82
N GLY A 387 -16.81 -6.53 30.57
CA GLY A 387 -15.83 -5.52 30.19
C GLY A 387 -15.28 -5.66 28.77
N ALA A 388 -14.33 -4.80 28.42
CA ALA A 388 -13.65 -4.88 27.13
C ALA A 388 -12.50 -5.87 27.24
N GLN A 389 -12.63 -7.03 26.58
CA GLN A 389 -11.60 -8.06 26.46
C GLN A 389 -11.81 -8.87 25.18
N VAL A 390 -10.84 -9.72 24.84
CA VAL A 390 -10.94 -10.66 23.73
C VAL A 390 -11.41 -12.02 24.25
N VAL A 391 -12.46 -12.55 23.65
CA VAL A 391 -12.96 -13.91 23.93
C VAL A 391 -12.90 -14.72 22.64
N SER A 392 -12.37 -15.93 22.73
CA SER A 392 -12.31 -16.89 21.64
C SER A 392 -13.12 -18.13 21.95
N ASN A 393 -13.42 -18.88 20.88
CA ASN A 393 -13.96 -20.22 20.96
C ASN A 393 -15.33 -20.31 21.66
N VAL A 394 -16.18 -19.29 21.47
CA VAL A 394 -17.56 -19.30 21.94
C VAL A 394 -18.41 -20.05 20.92
N GLU A 395 -18.97 -21.19 21.31
CA GLU A 395 -19.88 -21.95 20.45
C GLU A 395 -21.20 -21.21 20.28
N LEU A 396 -21.59 -20.96 19.03
CA LEU A 396 -22.81 -20.27 18.67
C LEU A 396 -23.95 -21.27 18.43
N SER A 397 -24.32 -22.01 19.47
CA SER A 397 -25.52 -22.84 19.50
C SER A 397 -26.54 -22.29 20.51
N PRO A 398 -27.85 -22.35 20.23
CA PRO A 398 -28.89 -21.86 21.14
C PRO A 398 -28.75 -22.41 22.56
N GLY A 399 -28.55 -23.73 22.69
CA GLY A 399 -28.38 -24.41 23.98
C GLY A 399 -27.14 -23.92 24.74
N SER A 400 -25.96 -23.93 24.09
CA SER A 400 -24.71 -23.46 24.68
C SER A 400 -24.82 -22.02 25.18
N LEU A 401 -25.45 -21.14 24.39
CA LEU A 401 -25.59 -19.74 24.74
C LEU A 401 -26.55 -19.53 25.92
N THR A 402 -27.68 -20.23 25.96
CA THR A 402 -28.64 -20.15 27.08
C THR A 402 -28.13 -20.76 28.37
N GLU A 403 -27.22 -21.75 28.30
CA GLU A 403 -26.59 -22.37 29.46
C GLU A 403 -25.42 -21.53 29.99
N ARG A 404 -24.61 -20.97 29.10
CA ARG A 404 -23.37 -20.27 29.45
C ARG A 404 -23.58 -18.80 29.80
N PHE A 405 -24.58 -18.15 29.23
CA PHE A 405 -24.83 -16.72 29.42
C PHE A 405 -26.18 -16.49 30.08
N ALA A 406 -26.22 -15.53 31.00
CA ALA A 406 -27.47 -15.08 31.61
C ALA A 406 -28.30 -14.24 30.63
N LEU A 407 -29.60 -14.14 30.90
CA LEU A 407 -30.47 -13.17 30.23
C LEU A 407 -29.90 -11.76 30.45
N ALA A 408 -29.77 -10.99 29.37
CA ALA A 408 -29.12 -9.70 29.43
C ALA A 408 -29.94 -8.69 30.24
N ASP A 409 -29.27 -7.97 31.16
CA ASP A 409 -29.88 -6.90 31.93
C ASP A 409 -29.95 -5.62 31.07
N LEU A 410 -31.17 -5.24 30.66
CA LEU A 410 -31.42 -4.04 29.87
C LEU A 410 -31.14 -2.74 30.66
N GLY A 411 -31.10 -2.80 31.99
CA GLY A 411 -30.74 -1.65 32.83
C GLY A 411 -29.24 -1.38 32.85
N ALA A 412 -28.41 -2.40 32.58
CA ALA A 412 -26.96 -2.29 32.62
C ALA A 412 -26.36 -1.66 31.34
N ASP A 413 -27.03 -1.81 30.19
CA ASP A 413 -26.60 -1.24 28.90
C ASP A 413 -27.78 -0.54 28.19
N PRO A 414 -27.82 0.81 28.17
CA PRO A 414 -28.92 1.55 27.54
C PRO A 414 -28.96 1.38 26.02
N ALA A 415 -27.83 1.06 25.38
CA ALA A 415 -27.80 0.80 23.94
C ALA A 415 -28.45 -0.56 23.62
N LEU A 416 -28.26 -1.57 24.48
CA LEU A 416 -28.97 -2.84 24.36
C LEU A 416 -30.49 -2.66 24.50
N ALA A 417 -30.92 -1.87 25.48
CA ALA A 417 -32.34 -1.57 25.69
C ALA A 417 -33.00 -0.97 24.43
N GLN A 418 -32.32 -0.06 23.75
CA GLN A 418 -32.80 0.52 22.49
C GLN A 418 -32.90 -0.53 21.37
N MET A 419 -31.89 -1.40 21.24
CA MET A 419 -31.86 -2.46 20.22
C MET A 419 -32.97 -3.50 20.41
N VAL A 420 -33.31 -3.83 21.66
CA VAL A 420 -34.41 -4.75 21.98
C VAL A 420 -35.77 -4.07 21.79
N ALA A 421 -35.93 -2.81 22.23
CA ALA A 421 -37.16 -2.06 22.06
C ALA A 421 -37.55 -1.87 20.57
N MET A 422 -36.55 -1.67 19.70
CA MET A 422 -36.77 -1.53 18.26
C MET A 422 -37.33 -2.82 17.62
N VAL A 423 -37.04 -4.00 18.18
CA VAL A 423 -37.59 -5.29 17.71
C VAL A 423 -39.01 -5.53 18.22
N GLN A 424 -39.29 -5.07 19.44
CA GLN A 424 -40.59 -5.29 20.09
C GLN A 424 -41.67 -4.29 19.66
N SER A 425 -41.31 -3.26 18.88
CA SER A 425 -42.28 -2.33 18.31
C SER A 425 -42.99 -3.02 17.14
N PRO A 426 -44.28 -3.38 17.24
CA PRO A 426 -44.99 -3.97 16.13
C PRO A 426 -45.10 -2.93 15.00
N THR A 427 -44.63 -3.28 13.80
CA THR A 427 -45.07 -2.60 12.57
C THR A 427 -46.59 -2.55 12.59
N PRO A 428 -47.24 -1.37 12.45
CA PRO A 428 -48.69 -1.33 12.33
C PRO A 428 -49.05 -2.14 11.09
N ALA A 429 -49.85 -3.19 11.27
CA ALA A 429 -50.44 -3.93 10.18
C ALA A 429 -51.16 -2.93 9.26
N GLU A 430 -50.75 -2.90 7.99
CA GLU A 430 -51.44 -2.14 6.96
C GLU A 430 -52.93 -2.47 7.01
N GLY A 431 -53.72 -1.42 7.20
CA GLY A 431 -55.15 -1.51 7.42
C GLY A 431 -55.86 -2.21 6.28
N GLN A 432 -56.67 -3.20 6.64
CA GLN A 432 -57.88 -3.52 5.90
C GLN A 432 -58.70 -2.23 5.79
N VAL A 433 -58.84 -1.71 4.57
CA VAL A 433 -59.88 -0.75 4.23
C VAL A 433 -61.05 -1.57 3.71
N GLU A 434 -62.12 -1.58 4.52
CA GLU A 434 -63.46 -2.07 4.18
C GLU A 434 -64.14 -1.17 3.14
#